data_AF-A0A941EZV0-F1
#
_entry.id   AF-A0A941EZV0-F1
#
_cell.length_a   1.000
_cell.length_b   1.000
_cell.length_c   1.000
_cell.angle_alpha   90.00
_cell.angle_beta   90.00
_cell.angle_gamma   90.00
#
_symmetry.space_group_name_H-M   'P 1'
#
loop_
_entity.id
_entity.type
_entity.pdbx_description
1 polymer ?
#
loop_
_entity_poly.entity_id
_entity_poly.type
_entity_poly.pdbx_seq_one_letter_code
_entity_poly.pdbx_strand_id
1 'polypeptide(L)' 'MTDLPDDLTFPAALAEAFASGFSWEWDEEADVARGCDFEPYDGFESGEDTTWWFRLWTGNPEVTGSAFRFFGSTGAG' A
#
# COMPACT_ATOMS: atom_id res chain seq x y z
N MET A 1 -12.62 15.12 -4.85
CA MET A 1 -11.58 14.62 -3.93
C MET A 1 -12.26 14.50 -2.59
N THR A 2 -12.60 13.29 -2.19
CA THR A 2 -13.25 13.04 -0.89
C THR A 2 -12.22 13.36 0.18
N ASP A 3 -12.62 14.15 1.18
CA ASP A 3 -11.76 14.45 2.32
C ASP A 3 -11.54 13.14 3.09
N LEU A 4 -10.30 12.67 3.19
CA LEU A 4 -9.97 11.46 3.93
C LEU A 4 -9.94 11.80 5.42
N PRO A 5 -10.38 10.88 6.30
CA PRO A 5 -10.11 11.01 7.73
C PRO A 5 -8.62 11.26 8.01
N ASP A 6 -8.32 12.05 9.05
CA ASP A 6 -6.94 12.42 9.39
C ASP A 6 -6.03 11.19 9.60
N ASP A 7 -6.57 10.09 10.12
CA ASP A 7 -5.83 8.85 10.37
C ASP A 7 -5.54 8.03 9.09
N LEU A 8 -6.21 8.36 7.98
CA LEU A 8 -6.00 7.76 6.66
C LEU A 8 -5.20 8.66 5.72
N THR A 9 -5.02 9.94 6.07
CA THR A 9 -4.21 10.86 5.29
C THR A 9 -2.72 10.57 5.47
N PHE A 10 -1.94 10.62 4.38
CA PHE A 10 -0.50 10.41 4.48
C PHE A 10 0.21 11.59 5.16
N PRO A 11 1.29 11.32 5.92
CA PRO A 11 2.23 12.37 6.31
C PRO A 11 2.82 13.05 5.07
N ALA A 12 3.07 14.36 5.16
CA ALA A 12 3.56 15.16 4.03
C ALA A 12 4.78 14.55 3.31
N ALA A 13 5.75 14.05 4.07
CA ALA A 13 6.95 13.42 3.50
C ALA A 13 6.63 12.17 2.66
N LEU A 14 5.61 11.39 3.05
CA LEU A 14 5.19 10.21 2.30
C LEU A 14 4.41 10.62 1.03
N ALA A 15 3.53 11.62 1.14
CA ALA A 15 2.82 12.17 -0.01
C ALA A 15 3.79 12.76 -1.06
N GLU A 16 4.83 13.47 -0.63
CA GLU A 16 5.88 13.98 -1.51
C GLU A 16 6.67 12.87 -2.21
N ALA A 17 6.97 11.78 -1.49
CA ALA A 17 7.61 10.62 -2.09
C ALA A 17 6.73 10.00 -3.19
N PHE A 18 5.43 9.87 -2.96
CA PHE A 18 4.50 9.30 -3.94
C PHE A 18 4.28 10.21 -5.15
N ALA A 19 4.32 11.53 -4.95
CA ALA A 19 4.28 12.48 -6.05
C ALA A 19 5.48 12.37 -7.01
N SER A 20 6.60 11.80 -6.56
CA SER A 20 7.76 11.52 -7.42
C SER A 20 7.54 10.32 -8.36
N GLY A 21 6.56 9.46 -8.03
CA GLY A 21 6.25 8.25 -8.77
C GLY A 21 7.26 7.11 -8.56
N PHE A 22 6.83 5.90 -8.90
CA PHE A 22 7.67 4.71 -8.92
C PHE A 22 7.69 4.14 -10.34
N SER A 23 8.87 3.75 -10.82
CA SER A 23 9.03 3.14 -12.14
C SER A 23 9.46 1.69 -11.98
N TRP A 24 8.89 0.81 -12.79
CA TRP A 24 9.34 -0.56 -12.97
C TRP A 24 9.48 -0.86 -14.46
N GLU A 25 10.57 -1.54 -14.82
CA GLU A 25 10.84 -1.95 -16.19
C GLU A 25 11.48 -3.34 -16.23
N TRP A 26 11.15 -4.10 -17.29
CA TRP A 26 11.78 -5.37 -17.61
C TRP A 26 12.73 -5.18 -18.80
N ASP A 27 14.02 -5.49 -18.60
CA ASP A 27 15.03 -5.50 -19.65
C ASP A 27 15.10 -6.90 -20.26
N GLU A 28 14.51 -7.05 -21.45
CA GLU A 28 14.45 -8.33 -22.16
C GLU A 28 15.84 -8.81 -22.62
N GLU A 29 16.77 -7.91 -22.93
CA GLU A 29 18.10 -8.28 -23.44
C GLU A 29 19.00 -8.77 -22.30
N ALA A 30 18.92 -8.12 -21.14
CA ALA A 30 19.70 -8.46 -19.97
C ALA A 30 19.02 -9.48 -19.03
N ASP A 31 17.76 -9.84 -19.29
CA ASP A 31 16.93 -10.76 -18.47
C ASP A 31 16.85 -10.30 -16.99
N VAL A 32 16.64 -8.99 -16.77
CA VAL A 32 16.59 -8.39 -15.44
C VAL A 32 15.49 -7.34 -15.30
N ALA A 33 14.88 -7.27 -14.12
CA ALA A 33 13.98 -6.19 -13.74
C ALA A 33 14.75 -5.02 -13.10
N ARG A 34 14.32 -3.78 -13.37
CA ARG A 34 14.82 -2.56 -12.72
C ARG A 34 13.67 -1.75 -12.13
N GLY A 35 13.97 -1.06 -11.04
CA GLY A 35 13.01 -0.20 -10.35
C GLY A 35 12.15 -0.93 -9.32
N CYS A 36 10.97 -0.38 -9.04
CA CYS A 36 10.06 -0.83 -7.99
C CYS A 36 8.64 -0.86 -8.52
N ASP A 37 8.04 -2.06 -8.60
CA ASP A 37 6.64 -2.25 -8.94
C ASP A 37 5.79 -1.95 -7.70
N PHE A 38 5.50 -0.67 -7.51
CA PHE A 38 4.78 -0.18 -6.35
C PHE A 38 3.74 0.86 -6.77
N GLU A 39 2.48 0.56 -6.44
CA GLU A 39 1.34 1.42 -6.71
C GLU A 39 0.81 1.99 -5.39
N PRO A 40 1.03 3.28 -5.10
CA PRO A 40 0.53 3.91 -3.89
C PRO A 40 -0.99 4.05 -3.93
N TYR A 41 -1.63 3.87 -2.78
CA TYR A 41 -3.05 4.20 -2.59
C TYR A 41 -3.24 5.71 -2.42
N ASP A 42 -4.49 6.18 -2.43
CA ASP A 42 -4.82 7.59 -2.15
C ASP A 42 -4.65 7.98 -0.66
N GLY A 43 -4.57 6.98 0.22
CA GLY A 43 -4.42 7.11 1.66
C GLY A 43 -4.08 5.76 2.31
N PHE A 44 -3.93 5.72 3.63
CA PHE A 44 -3.80 4.45 4.33
C PHE A 44 -5.08 3.63 4.21
N GLU A 45 -4.94 2.32 4.13
CA GLU A 45 -6.07 1.40 4.28
C GLU A 45 -6.68 1.55 5.68
N SER A 46 -8.01 1.46 5.75
CA SER A 46 -8.72 1.59 7.00
C SER A 46 -8.36 0.45 7.96
N GLY A 47 -8.31 0.73 9.26
CA GLY A 47 -8.06 -0.30 10.27
C GLY A 47 -9.14 -1.41 10.29
N GLU A 48 -10.36 -1.09 9.82
CA GLU A 48 -11.46 -2.04 9.67
C GLU A 48 -11.19 -3.04 8.54
N ASP A 49 -10.82 -2.53 7.35
CA ASP A 49 -10.47 -3.35 6.20
C ASP A 49 -9.23 -4.20 6.47
N THR A 50 -8.19 -3.59 7.05
CA THR A 50 -6.99 -4.31 7.46
C THR A 50 -7.30 -5.42 8.47
N THR A 51 -8.16 -5.15 9.44
CA THR A 51 -8.59 -6.19 10.39
C THR A 51 -9.39 -7.30 9.72
N TRP A 52 -10.27 -6.95 8.79
CA TRP A 52 -11.09 -7.91 8.06
C TRP A 52 -10.24 -8.91 7.27
N TRP A 53 -9.34 -8.44 6.39
CA TRP A 53 -8.55 -9.38 5.59
C TRP A 53 -7.48 -10.08 6.43
N PHE A 54 -6.93 -9.45 7.47
CA PHE A 54 -5.93 -10.09 8.34
C PHE A 54 -6.50 -11.30 9.08
N ARG A 55 -7.79 -11.25 9.47
CA ARG A 55 -8.50 -12.40 10.03
C ARG A 55 -8.73 -13.49 8.99
N LEU A 56 -9.03 -13.14 7.75
CA LEU A 56 -9.16 -14.12 6.66
C LEU A 56 -7.83 -14.84 6.40
N TRP A 57 -6.73 -14.09 6.38
CA TRP A 57 -5.39 -14.63 6.15
C TRP A 57 -4.92 -15.55 7.28
N THR A 58 -5.16 -15.15 8.54
CA THR A 58 -4.71 -15.93 9.71
C THR A 58 -5.68 -17.04 10.13
N GLY A 59 -6.96 -16.95 9.75
CA GLY A 59 -8.03 -17.79 10.27
C GLY A 59 -8.35 -17.55 11.76
N ASN A 60 -7.82 -16.47 12.37
CA ASN A 60 -8.00 -16.17 13.79
C ASN A 60 -8.95 -14.97 13.96
N PRO A 61 -10.16 -15.13 14.55
CA PRO A 61 -11.10 -14.03 14.72
C PRO A 61 -10.67 -13.01 15.79
N GLU A 62 -9.74 -13.37 16.68
CA GLU A 62 -9.34 -12.52 17.82
C GLU A 62 -8.25 -11.51 17.47
N VAL A 63 -7.59 -11.64 16.32
CA VAL A 63 -6.55 -10.68 15.92
C VAL A 63 -7.15 -9.41 15.34
N THR A 64 -6.38 -8.33 15.41
CA THR A 64 -6.68 -7.06 14.75
C THR A 64 -5.55 -6.69 13.80
N GLY A 65 -5.89 -6.00 12.72
CA GLY A 65 -4.94 -5.43 11.77
C GLY A 65 -4.39 -4.08 12.21
N SER A 66 -4.79 -3.58 13.39
CA SER A 66 -4.56 -2.20 13.85
C SER A 66 -3.09 -1.80 14.01
N ALA A 67 -2.17 -2.76 14.09
CA ALA A 67 -0.73 -2.52 14.13
C ALA A 67 -0.13 -2.21 12.74
N PHE A 68 -0.87 -2.47 11.66
CA PHE A 68 -0.43 -2.25 10.30
C PHE A 68 -1.13 -1.03 9.68
N ARG A 69 -0.44 -0.38 8.74
CA ARG A 69 -0.96 0.73 7.93
C ARG A 69 -0.48 0.50 6.51
N PHE A 70 -1.33 -0.12 5.70
CA PHE A 70 -1.05 -0.36 4.28
C PHE A 70 -1.28 0.93 3.50
N PHE A 71 -0.45 1.19 2.49
CA PHE A 71 -0.46 2.44 1.73
C PHE A 71 -0.18 2.25 0.24
N GLY A 72 -0.21 1.01 -0.23
CA GLY A 72 0.02 0.63 -1.61
C GLY A 72 0.10 -0.88 -1.78
N SER A 73 0.13 -1.31 -3.03
CA SER A 73 0.32 -2.71 -3.44
C SER A 73 1.41 -2.81 -4.51
N THR A 74 1.71 -4.02 -4.96
CA THR A 74 2.39 -4.21 -6.25
C THR A 74 1.34 -4.22 -7.37
N GLY A 75 1.77 -4.11 -8.63
CA GLY A 75 0.87 -4.24 -9.78
C GLY A 75 0.22 -5.63 -9.91
N ALA A 76 0.61 -6.61 -9.08
CA ALA A 76 0.02 -7.95 -9.04
C ALA A 76 -1.19 -8.08 -8.10
N GLY A 77 -1.47 -7.06 -7.27
CA GLY A 77 -2.49 -7.09 -6.22
C GLY A 77 -1.99 -7.74 -4.94
#